data_AF-A0A950SZ27-F1
#
_entry.id   AF-A0A950SZ27-F1
#
_cell.length_a   1.000
_cell.length_b   1.000
_cell.length_c   1.000
_cell.angle_alpha   90.00
_cell.angle_beta   90.00
_cell.angle_gamma   90.00
#
_symmetry.space_group_name_H-M   'P 1'
#
loop_
_entity.id
_entity.type
_entity.pdbx_description
1 polymer ?
#
loop_
_entity_poly.entity_id
_entity_poly.type
_entity_poly.pdbx_seq_one_letter_code
_entity_poly.pdbx_strand_id
1 'polypeptide(L)' 'MNKKYTLNVQWTGERFEVKVPELGVSAFGATFDEAVENAHHAINAARLAALEAAKARHAQRRTVA' A
#
# COMPACT_ATOMS: atom_id res chain seq x y z
N MET A 1 -2.56 6.83 -15.14
CA MET A 1 -3.85 6.30 -14.64
C MET A 1 -4.01 6.75 -13.20
N ASN A 2 -4.84 7.77 -12.96
CA ASN A 2 -5.06 8.29 -11.62
C ASN A 2 -5.97 7.33 -10.85
N LYS A 3 -5.55 6.88 -9.67
CA LYS A 3 -6.36 6.08 -8.77
C LYS A 3 -6.47 6.84 -7.46
N LYS A 4 -7.69 6.94 -6.95
CA LYS A 4 -7.97 7.52 -5.65
C LYS A 4 -7.89 6.42 -4.59
N TYR A 5 -7.41 6.79 -3.41
CA TYR A 5 -7.33 5.92 -2.23
C TYR A 5 -7.89 6.69 -1.04
N THR A 6 -8.59 5.97 -0.17
CA THR A 6 -9.13 6.50 1.07
C THR A 6 -8.14 6.20 2.20
N LEU A 7 -7.73 7.23 2.92
CA LEU A 7 -6.84 7.12 4.08
C LEU A 7 -7.68 7.34 5.33
N ASN A 8 -7.95 6.25 6.07
CA ASN A 8 -8.63 6.33 7.35
C ASN A 8 -7.60 6.51 8.45
N VAL A 9 -7.53 7.71 9.03
CA VAL A 9 -6.58 8.05 10.09
C VAL A 9 -7.26 8.00 11.44
N GLN A 10 -6.64 7.32 12.40
CA GLN A 10 -7.10 7.19 13.77
C GLN A 10 -5.95 7.44 14.75
N TRP A 11 -6.22 8.20 15.81
CA TRP A 11 -5.31 8.27 16.97
C TRP A 11 -5.58 7.09 17.91
N THR A 12 -4.55 6.32 18.23
CA THR A 12 -4.66 5.10 19.06
C THR A 12 -4.41 5.34 20.54
N GLY A 13 -4.00 6.55 20.94
CA GLY A 13 -3.53 6.86 22.29
C GLY A 13 -2.01 6.92 22.39
N GLU A 14 -1.29 6.21 21.52
CA GLU A 14 0.17 6.16 21.48
C GLU A 14 0.75 6.72 20.16
N ARG A 15 0.04 6.49 19.06
CA ARG A 15 0.46 6.86 17.69
C ARG A 15 -0.73 7.00 16.76
N PHE A 16 -0.51 7.60 15.60
CA PHE A 16 -1.46 7.61 14.51
C PHE A 16 -1.39 6.28 13.74
N GLU A 17 -2.56 5.70 13.48
CA GLU A 17 -2.75 4.57 12.59
C GLU A 17 -3.48 5.04 11.35
N VAL A 18 -2.99 4.67 10.17
CA VAL A 18 -3.60 4.96 8.88
C VAL A 18 -3.93 3.66 8.17
N LYS A 19 -5.19 3.47 7.81
CA LYS A 19 -5.66 2.30 7.06
C LYS A 19 -6.03 2.70 5.65
N VAL A 20 -5.63 1.89 4.67
CA VAL A 20 -6.03 2.02 3.26
C VAL A 20 -6.83 0.77 2.89
N PRO A 21 -8.16 0.78 3.08
CA PRO A 21 -9.00 -0.41 2.92
C PRO A 21 -8.90 -1.05 1.55
N GLU A 22 -8.75 -0.24 0.49
CA GLU A 22 -8.70 -0.71 -0.90
C GLU A 22 -7.46 -1.55 -1.21
N LEU A 23 -6.43 -1.47 -0.37
CA LEU A 23 -5.19 -2.25 -0.49
C LEU A 23 -4.99 -3.22 0.68
N GLY A 24 -5.83 -3.15 1.72
CA GLY A 24 -5.67 -3.95 2.94
C GLY A 24 -4.37 -3.63 3.69
N VAL A 25 -3.79 -2.44 3.51
CA VAL A 25 -2.55 -2.04 4.18
C VAL A 25 -2.83 -1.08 5.33
N SER A 26 -1.96 -1.11 6.33
CA SER A 26 -1.97 -0.19 7.46
C SER A 26 -0.57 0.36 7.70
N ALA A 27 -0.50 1.62 8.08
CA ALA A 27 0.74 2.33 8.40
C ALA A 27 0.58 3.05 9.74
N PHE A 28 1.70 3.33 10.39
CA PHE A 28 1.73 3.98 11.70
C PHE A 28 2.74 5.12 11.69
N GLY A 29 2.54 6.14 12.53
CA GLY A 29 3.48 7.23 12.73
C GLY A 29 3.25 7.91 14.07
N ALA A 30 4.29 8.49 14.66
CA ALA A 30 4.17 9.24 15.91
C ALA A 30 3.39 10.54 15.71
N THR A 31 3.47 11.13 14.51
CA THR A 31 2.68 12.30 14.10
C THR A 31 1.71 11.96 12.96
N PHE A 32 0.76 12.86 12.72
CA PHE A 32 -0.19 12.71 11.61
C PHE A 32 0.54 12.67 10.26
N ASP A 33 1.46 13.60 10.03
CA ASP A 33 2.22 13.71 8.78
C ASP A 33 3.08 12.47 8.53
N GLU A 34 3.79 11.99 9.56
CA GLU A 34 4.60 10.77 9.47
C GLU A 34 3.74 9.55 9.12
N ALA A 35 2.56 9.43 9.73
CA ALA A 35 1.67 8.30 9.45
C ALA A 35 1.11 8.36 8.01
N VAL A 36 0.83 9.55 7.49
CA VAL A 36 0.41 9.75 6.09
C VAL A 36 1.55 9.46 5.11
N GLU A 37 2.78 9.89 5.41
CA GLU A 37 3.96 9.58 4.60
C GLU A 37 4.21 8.08 4.56
N ASN A 38 4.16 7.40 5.71
CA ASN A 38 4.27 5.95 5.80
C ASN A 38 3.16 5.23 5.03
N ALA A 39 1.93 5.75 5.07
CA ALA A 39 0.84 5.21 4.26
C ALA A 39 1.08 5.37 2.75
N HIS A 40 1.67 6.49 2.32
CA HIS A 40 2.06 6.68 0.92
C HIS A 40 3.13 5.67 0.48
N HIS A 41 4.16 5.43 1.31
CA HIS A 41 5.14 4.37 1.04
C HIS A 41 4.49 2.98 0.94
N ALA A 42 3.56 2.66 1.85
CA ALA A 42 2.82 1.40 1.81
C ALA A 42 1.98 1.23 0.54
N ILE A 43 1.30 2.29 0.08
CA ILE A 43 0.55 2.29 -1.18
C ILE A 43 1.46 1.98 -2.37
N ASN A 44 2.63 2.62 -2.43
CA ASN A 44 3.58 2.42 -3.52
C ASN A 44 4.17 1.01 -3.50
N ALA A 45 4.53 0.49 -2.33
CA ALA A 45 5.01 -0.88 -2.18
C ALA A 45 3.97 -1.92 -2.62
N ALA A 46 2.71 -1.77 -2.19
CA ALA A 46 1.62 -2.66 -2.58
C ALA A 46 1.37 -2.64 -4.10
N ARG A 47 1.48 -1.45 -4.74
CA ARG A 47 1.40 -1.34 -6.20
C ARG A 47 2.55 -2.02 -6.91
N LEU A 48 3.77 -1.83 -6.43
CA LEU A 48 4.95 -2.43 -7.04
C LEU A 48 4.87 -3.95 -6.97
N ALA A 49 4.49 -4.51 -5.81
CA ALA A 49 4.26 -5.94 -5.63
C ALA A 49 3.19 -6.49 -6.58
N ALA A 50 2.10 -5.76 -6.80
CA ALA A 50 1.06 -6.16 -7.75
C ALA A 50 1.57 -6.18 -9.21
N LEU A 51 2.42 -5.22 -9.59
CA LEU A 51 3.04 -5.18 -10.93
C LEU A 51 4.06 -6.31 -11.12
N GLU A 52 4.86 -6.61 -10.10
CA GLU A 52 5.82 -7.73 -10.14
C GLU A 52 5.11 -9.08 -10.21
N ALA A 53 4.06 -9.28 -9.42
CA ALA A 53 3.23 -10.48 -9.49
C ALA A 53 2.59 -10.67 -10.88
N ALA A 54 2.17 -9.58 -11.53
CA ALA A 54 1.65 -9.64 -12.90
C ALA A 54 2.74 -10.03 -13.91
N LYS A 55 3.96 -9.49 -13.78
CA LYS A 55 5.11 -9.85 -14.63
C LYS A 55 5.54 -11.31 -14.44
N ALA A 56 5.61 -11.78 -13.20
CA ALA A 56 5.99 -13.17 -12.89
C ALA A 56 5.02 -14.19 -13.51
N ARG A 57 3.70 -13.90 -13.47
CA ARG A 57 2.69 -14.74 -14.13
C ARG A 57 2.81 -14.75 -15.65
N HIS A 58 3.16 -13.61 -16.26
CA HIS A 58 3.40 -13.54 -17.70
C HIS A 58 4.69 -14.26 -18.13
N ALA A 59 5.73 -14.26 -17.28
CA ALA A 59 6.97 -14.98 -17.54
C ALA A 59 6.76 -16.51 -17.49
N GLN A 60 6.02 -17.02 -16.50
CA GLN A 60 5.73 -18.46 -16.39
C GLN A 60 4.90 -19.01 -17.55
N ARG A 61 4.00 -18.21 -18.14
CA ARG A 61 3.21 -18.63 -19.32
C ARG A 61 4.04 -18.80 -20.59
N ARG A 62 5.24 -18.20 -20.69
CA ARG A 62 6.12 -18.32 -21.87
C ARG A 62 7.09 -19.50 -21.79
N THR A 63 7.21 -20.15 -20.63
CA THR A 63 8.16 -21.26 -20.42
C THR A 63 7.50 -22.64 -20.57
N VAL A 64 6.19 -22.71 -20.79
CA VAL A 64 5.41 -23.96 -20.92
C VAL A 64 4.72 -24.05 -22.30
N ALA A 65 5.23 -23.34 -23.30
CA ALA A 65 4.73 -23.37 -24.68
C ALA A 65 5.82 -23.84 -25.64
#